data_AF-A0AAV7H3Y7-F1
#
_entry.id   AF-A0AAV7H3Y7-F1
#
_cell.length_a   1.000
_cell.length_b   1.000
_cell.length_c   1.000
_cell.angle_alpha   90.00
_cell.angle_beta   90.00
_cell.angle_gamma   90.00
#
_symmetry.space_group_name_H-M   'P 1'
#
loop_
_entity.id
_entity.type
_entity.pdbx_description
1 polymer ?
#
loop_
_entity_poly.entity_id
_entity_poly.type
_entity_poly.pdbx_seq_one_letter_code
_entity_poly.pdbx_strand_id
1 'polypeptide(L)' 'MDQISNEDYVNSIEEKSQSAEPEFSDQEVDLISRMYNLVGERWSLIAGRIPGRTAEEIEKYWKLKNHCNSSSS' A
#
# COMPACT_ATOMS: atom_id res chain seq x y z
N MET A 1 -28.59 -6.25 34.97
CA MET A 1 -27.77 -7.48 34.99
C MET A 1 -28.69 -8.55 34.46
N ASP A 2 -28.55 -9.07 33.25
CA ASP A 2 -27.34 -9.32 32.47
C ASP A 2 -27.25 -8.42 31.23
N GLN A 3 -26.08 -7.82 31.06
CA GLN A 3 -25.69 -7.20 29.80
C GLN A 3 -25.42 -8.35 28.84
N ILE A 4 -26.19 -8.47 27.76
CA ILE A 4 -25.76 -9.28 26.63
C ILE A 4 -24.41 -8.71 26.19
N SER A 5 -23.38 -9.53 26.41
CA SER A 5 -22.02 -9.23 26.08
C SER A 5 -21.90 -8.90 24.60
N ASN A 6 -21.41 -7.70 24.37
CA ASN A 6 -20.54 -7.28 23.30
C ASN A 6 -19.41 -8.29 23.00
N GLU A 7 -19.74 -9.47 22.47
CA GLU A 7 -18.76 -10.49 22.03
C GLU A 7 -19.23 -11.36 20.84
N ASP A 8 -20.09 -10.85 19.97
CA ASP A 8 -20.15 -11.27 18.56
C ASP A 8 -19.64 -10.11 17.68
N TYR A 9 -18.33 -9.90 17.62
CA TYR A 9 -17.37 -10.70 16.85
C TYR A 9 -17.28 -10.20 15.41
N VAL A 10 -16.42 -9.19 15.26
CA VAL A 10 -15.42 -9.12 14.19
C VAL A 10 -15.94 -9.50 12.80
N ASN A 11 -16.83 -8.70 12.23
CA ASN A 11 -16.92 -8.61 10.77
C ASN A 11 -17.44 -7.23 10.35
N SER A 12 -16.79 -6.65 9.34
CA SER A 12 -17.15 -5.38 8.67
C SER A 12 -16.60 -4.07 9.22
N ILE A 13 -15.56 -4.06 10.06
CA ILE A 13 -14.54 -2.99 9.97
C ILE A 13 -13.48 -3.45 8.97
N GLU A 14 -13.95 -3.79 7.78
CA GLU A 14 -13.14 -3.72 6.58
C GLU A 14 -13.76 -2.59 5.74
N GLU A 15 -13.88 -1.41 6.36
CA GLU A 15 -13.74 -0.15 5.63
C GLU A 15 -12.29 -0.10 5.13
N LYS A 16 -11.99 -0.98 4.17
CA LYS A 16 -10.88 -0.82 3.24
C LYS A 16 -11.24 0.43 2.46
N SER A 17 -10.86 1.57 3.03
CA SER A 17 -11.05 2.89 2.43
C SER A 17 -10.58 2.79 0.99
N GLN A 18 -11.54 2.79 0.06
CA GLN A 18 -11.29 2.84 -1.37
C GLN A 18 -10.78 4.24 -1.70
N SER A 19 -9.57 4.55 -1.27
CA SER A 19 -8.73 5.50 -1.95
C SER A 19 -8.27 4.79 -3.21
N ALA A 20 -8.52 5.38 -4.37
CA ALA A 20 -8.12 4.87 -5.67
C ALA A 20 -6.58 4.91 -5.81
N GLU A 21 -5.91 4.11 -4.98
CA GLU A 21 -4.49 3.89 -5.02
C GLU A 21 -4.19 2.89 -6.13
N PRO A 22 -3.03 3.01 -6.79
CA PRO A 22 -2.60 1.99 -7.73
C PRO A 22 -2.50 0.65 -6.99
N GLU A 23 -3.38 -0.29 -7.32
CA GLU A 23 -3.36 -1.65 -6.78
C GLU A 23 -2.15 -2.38 -7.36
N PHE A 24 -1.06 -2.41 -6.60
CA PHE A 24 0.10 -3.26 -6.85
C PHE A 24 -0.10 -4.61 -6.16
N SER A 25 0.20 -5.71 -6.84
CA SER A 25 0.23 -7.04 -6.24
C SER A 25 1.38 -7.16 -5.23
N ASP A 26 1.27 -8.05 -4.25
CA ASP A 26 2.34 -8.31 -3.27
C ASP A 26 3.69 -8.58 -3.94
N GLN A 27 3.70 -9.27 -5.09
CA GLN A 27 4.92 -9.51 -5.87
C GLN A 27 5.54 -8.22 -6.40
N GLU A 28 4.71 -7.30 -6.88
CA GLU A 28 5.16 -5.99 -7.38
C GLU A 28 5.64 -5.13 -6.22
N VAL A 29 4.90 -5.07 -5.11
CA VAL A 29 5.27 -4.31 -3.91
C VAL A 29 6.59 -4.79 -3.33
N ASP A 30 6.80 -6.10 -3.23
CA ASP A 30 8.04 -6.69 -2.74
C ASP A 30 9.22 -6.37 -3.67
N LEU A 31 9.00 -6.38 -4.99
CA LEU A 31 10.01 -5.99 -5.96
C LEU A 31 10.36 -4.49 -5.84
N ILE A 32 9.35 -3.63 -5.74
CA ILE A 32 9.53 -2.18 -5.55
C ILE A 32 10.31 -1.92 -4.28
N SER A 33 9.94 -2.56 -3.16
CA SER A 33 10.60 -2.39 -1.86
C SER A 33 12.06 -2.85 -1.90
N ARG A 34 12.34 -4.04 -2.48
CA ARG A 34 13.71 -4.54 -2.64
C ARG A 34 14.56 -3.65 -3.53
N MET A 35 14.02 -3.22 -4.67
CA MET A 35 14.75 -2.36 -5.59
C MET A 35 14.97 -0.97 -5.00
N TYR A 36 13.99 -0.39 -4.33
CA TYR A 36 14.11 0.89 -3.65
C TYR A 36 15.21 0.86 -2.58
N ASN A 37 15.35 -0.23 -1.82
CA ASN A 37 16.46 -0.40 -0.88
C ASN A 37 17.83 -0.47 -1.59
N LEU A 38 17.88 -1.04 -2.80
CA LEU A 38 19.14 -1.19 -3.56
C LEU A 38 19.55 0.07 -4.33
N VAL A 39 18.62 0.74 -4.99
CA VAL A 39 18.89 1.86 -5.92
C VAL A 39 18.28 3.19 -5.50
N GLY A 40 17.43 3.22 -4.47
CA GLY A 40 16.71 4.40 -4.00
C GLY A 40 15.52 4.76 -4.90
N GLU A 41 15.28 6.06 -5.05
CA GLU A 41 14.20 6.68 -5.84
C GLU A 41 14.36 6.55 -7.37
N ARG A 42 15.15 5.58 -7.86
CA ARG A 42 15.36 5.37 -9.29
C ARG A 42 14.20 4.59 -9.92
N TRP A 43 13.03 5.20 -9.96
CA TRP A 43 11.78 4.58 -10.43
C TRP A 43 11.86 4.00 -11.84
N SER A 44 12.58 4.66 -12.76
CA SER A 44 12.76 4.14 -14.13
C SER A 44 13.46 2.77 -14.16
N LEU A 45 14.38 2.50 -13.23
CA LEU A 45 15.04 1.19 -13.14
C LEU A 45 14.11 0.12 -12.55
N ILE A 46 13.27 0.52 -11.59
CA ILE A 46 12.29 -0.37 -10.93
C ILE A 46 11.18 -0.75 -11.93
N ALA A 47 10.62 0.23 -12.63
CA ALA A 47 9.60 0.04 -13.66
C ALA A 47 10.10 -0.86 -14.81
N GLY A 48 11.39 -0.79 -15.15
CA GLY A 48 12.00 -1.71 -16.12
C GLY A 48 11.94 -3.18 -15.72
N ARG A 49 11.62 -3.51 -14.46
CA ARG A 49 11.45 -4.89 -13.96
C ARG A 49 9.99 -5.30 -13.81
N ILE A 50 9.04 -4.37 -13.88
CA ILE A 50 7.61 -4.64 -13.72
C ILE A 50 6.91 -4.31 -15.04
N PRO A 51 6.80 -5.28 -15.95
CA PRO A 51 6.14 -5.04 -17.23
C PRO A 51 4.67 -4.64 -16.99
N GLY A 52 4.24 -3.54 -17.60
CA GLY A 52 2.90 -2.99 -17.40
C GLY A 52 2.78 -1.96 -16.28
N ARG A 53 3.87 -1.64 -15.58
CA ARG A 53 3.93 -0.52 -14.63
C ARG A 53 4.88 0.55 -15.11
N THR A 54 4.48 1.80 -14.91
CA THR A 54 5.30 2.96 -15.21
C THR A 54 6.02 3.46 -13.96
N ALA A 55 7.15 4.15 -14.17
CA ALA A 55 7.90 4.77 -13.08
C ALA A 55 7.03 5.75 -12.27
N GLU A 56 6.15 6.48 -12.95
CA GLU A 56 5.23 7.46 -12.34
C GLU A 56 4.22 6.80 -11.39
N GLU A 57 3.66 5.64 -11.77
CA GLU A 57 2.75 4.89 -10.90
C GLU A 57 3.44 4.40 -9.62
N ILE A 58 4.66 3.88 -9.74
CA ILE A 58 5.45 3.38 -8.61
C ILE A 58 5.83 4.52 -7.67
N GLU A 59 6.29 5.66 -8.22
CA GLU A 59 6.59 6.86 -7.45
C GLU A 59 5.38 7.35 -6.66
N LYS A 60 4.21 7.41 -7.33
CA LYS A 60 2.95 7.83 -6.70
C LYS A 60 2.55 6.88 -5.57
N TYR A 61 2.59 5.57 -5.79
CA TYR A 61 2.34 4.56 -4.76
C TYR A 61 3.23 4.74 -3.53
N TRP A 62 4.53 4.90 -3.75
CA TRP A 62 5.48 5.05 -2.66
C TRP A 62 5.26 6.35 -1.87
N LYS A 63 5.01 7.47 -2.56
CA LYS A 63 4.69 8.75 -1.90
C LYS A 63 3.42 8.66 -1.08
N LEU A 64 2.35 8.06 -1.60
CA LEU A 64 1.10 7.86 -0.89
C LEU A 64 1.30 7.00 0.36
N LYS A 65 2.01 5.86 0.23
CA LYS A 65 2.36 4.98 1.34
C LYS A 65 3.13 5.70 2.45
N ASN A 66 4.05 6.60 2.12
CA ASN A 66 4.80 7.36 3.13
C ASN A 66 4.02 8.54 3.70
N HIS A 67 3.19 9.21 2.89
CA HIS A 67 2.45 10.40 3.31
C HIS A 67 1.20 10.08 4.14
N CYS A 68 0.60 8.90 4.00
CA CYS A 68 -0.56 8.49 4.79
C CYS A 68 -0.23 8.10 6.25
N ASN A 69 1.05 7.97 6.62
CA ASN A 69 1.46 7.67 8.00
C ASN A 69 1.36 8.88 8.97
N SER A 70 0.97 10.06 8.50
CA SER A 70 0.97 11.31 9.30
C SER A 70 -0.42 11.88 9.62
N SER A 71 -1.51 11.24 9.16
CA SER A 71 -2.88 11.76 9.33
C SER A 71 -3.65 11.09 10.47
N SER A 72 -3.01 10.25 11.28
CA SER A 72 -3.58 9.65 12.48
C SER A 72 -2.85 10.17 13.71
N SER A 73 -3.22 11.37 14.17
CA SER A 73 -2.96 11.87 15.53
C SER A 73 -4.21 12.57 16.04
#